data_AF-A0AAU6X4M8-F1
#
_entry.id   AF-A0AAU6X4M8-F1
#
_cell.length_a   1.000
_cell.length_b   1.000
_cell.length_c   1.000
_cell.angle_alpha   90.00
_cell.angle_beta   90.00
_cell.angle_gamma   90.00
#
_symmetry.space_group_name_H-M   'P 1'
#
loop_
_entity.id
_entity.type
_entity.pdbx_description
1 polymer ?
#
loop_
_entity_poly.entity_id
_entity_poly.type
_entity_poly.pdbx_seq_one_letter_code
_entity_poly.pdbx_strand_id
1 'polypeptide(L)'
;MNTKEKLLKVIAGIIAALFFYAAMSKLADLDKSRQEMRNQVFPTLIADLLWWLVPLTELVLVSLLLYLPSRLRALYASVALLSAFTIYIAITMTGVFGRVPCSCGGILSHMGYSTHLLFNLVFIGLALGGIAIDNEWKAINRWLHPNKERRLRQLNDQR
;
A
#
# COMPACT_ATOMS: atom_id res chain seq x y z
N MET A 1 15.78 -20.86 4.49
CA MET A 1 14.92 -19.65 4.52
C MET A 1 13.86 -19.82 5.59
N ASN A 2 13.81 -18.93 6.58
CA ASN A 2 12.90 -19.00 7.72
C ASN A 2 11.43 -18.99 7.24
N THR A 3 10.55 -19.81 7.84
CA THR A 3 9.10 -19.83 7.55
C THR A 3 8.47 -18.44 7.66
N LYS A 4 8.91 -17.61 8.62
CA LYS A 4 8.46 -16.21 8.76
C LYS A 4 8.89 -15.35 7.56
N GLU A 5 10.12 -15.51 7.09
CA GLU A 5 10.62 -14.75 5.94
C GLU A 5 9.91 -15.15 4.64
N LYS A 6 9.62 -16.46 4.47
CA LYS A 6 8.77 -16.95 3.38
C LYS A 6 7.40 -16.27 3.41
N LEU A 7 6.75 -16.25 4.57
CA LEU A 7 5.44 -15.64 4.76
C LEU A 7 5.47 -14.13 4.46
N LEU A 8 6.48 -13.39 4.94
CA LEU A 8 6.65 -11.97 4.63
C LEU A 8 6.87 -11.71 3.14
N LYS A 9 7.59 -12.58 2.43
CA LYS A 9 7.76 -12.46 0.96
C LYS A 9 6.43 -12.70 0.23
N VAL A 10 5.64 -13.68 0.69
CA VAL A 10 4.31 -13.95 0.13
C VAL A 10 3.37 -12.76 0.37
N ILE A 11 3.27 -12.25 1.60
CA ILE A 11 2.42 -11.09 1.91
C ILE A 11 2.84 -9.87 1.08
N ALA A 12 4.14 -9.54 1.06
CA ALA A 12 4.64 -8.41 0.27
C ALA A 12 4.40 -8.60 -1.23
N GLY A 13 4.54 -9.83 -1.75
CA GLY A 13 4.27 -10.16 -3.15
C GLY A 13 2.80 -10.00 -3.53
N ILE A 14 1.87 -10.43 -2.66
CA ILE A 14 0.43 -10.27 -2.87
C ILE A 14 0.04 -8.79 -2.90
N ILE A 15 0.54 -7.99 -1.96
CA ILE A 15 0.29 -6.53 -1.91
C ILE A 15 0.93 -5.83 -3.13
N ALA A 16 2.15 -6.23 -3.52
CA ALA A 16 2.81 -5.70 -4.71
C ALA A 16 2.04 -6.03 -5.99
N ALA A 17 1.53 -7.26 -6.13
CA ALA A 17 0.71 -7.65 -7.27
C ALA A 17 -0.57 -6.80 -7.35
N LEU A 18 -1.21 -6.51 -6.21
CA LEU A 18 -2.35 -5.60 -6.16
C LEU A 18 -1.98 -4.20 -6.68
N PHE A 19 -0.95 -3.56 -6.12
CA PHE A 19 -0.57 -2.20 -6.55
C PHE A 19 -0.11 -2.16 -8.00
N PHE A 20 0.59 -3.20 -8.47
CA PHE A 20 0.99 -3.32 -9.86
C PHE A 20 -0.23 -3.39 -10.77
N TYR A 21 -1.19 -4.26 -10.45
CA TYR A 21 -2.45 -4.36 -11.20
C TYR A 21 -3.21 -3.02 -11.21
N ALA A 22 -3.32 -2.36 -10.06
CA ALA A 22 -4.00 -1.08 -9.91
C ALA A 22 -3.33 0.06 -10.69
N ALA A 23 -1.99 0.09 -10.74
CA ALA A 23 -1.25 1.07 -11.52
C ALA A 23 -1.37 0.80 -13.02
N MET A 24 -1.19 -0.45 -13.43
CA MET A 24 -1.27 -0.85 -14.84
C MET A 24 -2.67 -0.62 -15.41
N SER A 25 -3.73 -0.86 -14.65
CA SER A 25 -5.09 -0.58 -15.12
C SER A 25 -5.34 0.91 -15.38
N LYS A 26 -4.68 1.81 -14.62
CA LYS A 26 -4.74 3.26 -14.84
C LYS A 26 -3.85 3.73 -16.00
N LEU A 27 -2.72 3.07 -16.21
CA LEU A 27 -1.78 3.41 -17.28
C LEU A 27 -2.16 2.83 -18.63
N ALA A 28 -2.97 1.76 -18.66
CA ALA A 28 -3.42 1.11 -19.90
C ALA A 28 -4.34 2.00 -20.75
N ASP A 29 -5.16 2.84 -20.11
CA ASP A 29 -6.01 3.83 -20.78
C ASP A 29 -5.94 5.15 -20.01
N LEU A 30 -5.00 5.99 -20.45
CA LEU A 30 -4.67 7.26 -19.84
C LEU A 30 -5.84 8.25 -19.91
N ASP A 31 -6.53 8.31 -21.05
CA ASP A 31 -7.64 9.24 -21.26
C ASP A 31 -8.85 8.86 -20.42
N LYS A 32 -9.20 7.56 -20.39
CA LYS A 32 -10.26 7.06 -19.51
C LYS A 32 -9.94 7.32 -18.05
N SER A 33 -8.71 7.03 -17.61
CA SER A 33 -8.29 7.22 -16.22
C SER A 33 -8.30 8.69 -15.81
N ARG A 34 -7.98 9.61 -16.74
CA ARG A 34 -8.05 11.05 -16.50
C ARG A 34 -9.50 11.51 -16.34
N GLN A 35 -10.40 11.04 -17.21
CA GLN A 35 -11.83 11.35 -17.11
C GLN A 35 -12.43 10.80 -15.82
N GLU A 36 -12.10 9.56 -15.46
CA GLU A 36 -12.46 8.91 -14.20
C GLU A 36 -12.00 9.72 -12.98
N MET A 37 -10.76 10.21 -12.99
CA MET A 37 -10.23 11.05 -11.92
C MET A 37 -10.91 12.42 -11.85
N ARG A 38 -11.20 13.05 -13.00
CA ARG A 38 -11.96 14.32 -13.07
C ARG A 38 -13.42 14.18 -12.63
N ASN A 39 -13.98 12.98 -12.76
CA ASN A 39 -15.32 12.67 -12.26
C ASN A 39 -15.36 12.50 -10.73
N GLN A 40 -14.22 12.46 -10.03
CA GLN A 40 -14.18 12.46 -8.58
C GLN A 40 -14.62 13.82 -8.00
N VAL A 41 -14.76 13.90 -6.68
CA VAL A 41 -15.19 15.12 -5.98
C VAL A 41 -14.08 16.19 -5.88
N PHE A 42 -12.95 15.98 -6.56
CA PHE A 42 -11.80 16.89 -6.54
C PHE A 42 -11.94 18.02 -7.57
N PRO A 43 -11.41 19.22 -7.28
CA PRO A 43 -11.18 20.24 -8.29
C PRO A 43 -10.36 19.69 -9.47
N THR A 44 -10.62 20.19 -10.69
CA THR A 44 -9.98 19.70 -11.93
C THR A 44 -8.45 19.71 -11.87
N LEU A 45 -7.85 20.74 -11.26
CA LEU A 45 -6.40 20.83 -11.07
C LEU A 45 -5.83 19.74 -10.16
N ILE A 46 -6.55 19.40 -9.08
CA ILE A 46 -6.17 18.32 -8.17
C ILE A 46 -6.39 16.96 -8.84
N ALA A 47 -7.48 16.79 -9.57
CA ALA A 47 -7.77 15.57 -10.32
C ALA A 47 -6.69 15.27 -11.38
N ASP A 48 -6.27 16.28 -12.16
CA ASP A 48 -5.20 16.11 -13.15
C ASP A 48 -3.84 15.76 -12.52
N LEU A 49 -3.56 16.30 -11.32
CA LEU A 49 -2.36 15.93 -10.57
C LEU A 49 -2.43 14.49 -10.03
N LEU A 50 -3.54 14.12 -9.39
CA LEU A 50 -3.74 12.80 -8.79
C LEU A 50 -3.77 11.70 -9.83
N TRP A 51 -4.28 11.98 -11.04
CA TRP A 51 -4.30 11.03 -12.14
C TRP A 51 -2.91 10.46 -12.47
N TRP A 52 -1.85 11.28 -12.37
CA TRP A 52 -0.47 10.83 -12.56
C TRP A 52 0.20 10.38 -11.25
N LEU A 53 -0.06 11.08 -10.15
CA LEU A 53 0.58 10.84 -8.85
C LEU A 53 0.21 9.47 -8.27
N VAL A 54 -1.06 9.06 -8.40
CA VAL A 54 -1.57 7.80 -7.86
C VAL A 54 -0.85 6.58 -8.48
N PRO A 55 -0.87 6.36 -9.81
CA PRO A 55 -0.19 5.21 -10.40
C PRO A 55 1.33 5.25 -10.18
N LEU A 56 1.95 6.44 -10.14
CA LEU A 56 3.37 6.56 -9.80
C LEU A 56 3.66 6.07 -8.38
N THR A 57 2.84 6.48 -7.40
CA THR A 57 2.98 6.08 -6.00
C THR A 57 2.79 4.57 -5.86
N GLU A 58 1.81 3.99 -6.55
CA GLU A 58 1.56 2.55 -6.59
C GLU A 58 2.79 1.78 -7.12
N LEU A 59 3.39 2.21 -8.23
CA LEU A 59 4.60 1.57 -8.79
C LEU A 59 5.84 1.72 -7.90
N VAL A 60 5.99 2.85 -7.22
CA VAL A 60 7.04 3.04 -6.21
C VAL A 60 6.86 2.05 -5.07
N LEU A 61 5.63 1.87 -4.57
CA LEU A 61 5.35 0.88 -3.52
C LEU A 61 5.63 -0.55 -3.96
N VAL A 62 5.31 -0.92 -5.20
CA VAL A 62 5.67 -2.23 -5.77
C VAL A 62 7.18 -2.46 -5.65
N SER A 63 7.97 -1.49 -6.11
CA SER A 63 9.44 -1.57 -6.08
C SER A 63 9.96 -1.70 -4.64
N LEU A 64 9.41 -0.91 -3.70
CA LEU A 64 9.82 -0.92 -2.30
C LEU A 64 9.38 -2.19 -1.53
N LEU A 65 8.25 -2.80 -1.89
CA LEU A 65 7.76 -4.06 -1.30
C LEU A 65 8.62 -5.25 -1.73
N LEU A 66 9.06 -5.27 -2.98
CA LEU A 66 9.93 -6.31 -3.52
C LEU A 66 11.39 -6.16 -3.06
N TYR A 67 11.82 -4.95 -2.72
CA TYR A 67 13.15 -4.70 -2.19
C TYR A 67 13.24 -4.98 -0.67
N LEU A 68 14.00 -6.02 -0.30
CA LEU A 68 14.09 -6.55 1.07
C LEU A 68 14.36 -5.47 2.15
N PRO A 69 15.32 -4.54 1.99
CA PRO A 69 15.65 -3.54 3.00
C PRO A 69 14.54 -2.51 3.26
N SER A 70 13.73 -2.18 2.24
CA SER A 70 12.66 -1.19 2.36
C SER A 70 11.30 -1.79 2.72
N ARG A 71 11.15 -3.11 2.65
CA ARG A 71 9.86 -3.80 2.77
C ARG A 71 9.04 -3.41 3.99
N LEU A 72 9.63 -3.28 5.19
CA LEU A 72 8.87 -2.85 6.36
C LEU A 72 8.29 -1.44 6.18
N ARG A 73 9.10 -0.50 5.67
CA ARG A 73 8.63 0.88 5.38
C ARG A 73 7.55 0.86 4.30
N ALA A 74 7.71 0.00 3.30
CA ALA A 74 6.74 -0.19 2.23
C ALA A 74 5.40 -0.76 2.75
N LEU A 75 5.42 -1.69 3.72
CA LEU A 75 4.21 -2.20 4.36
C LEU A 75 3.47 -1.10 5.14
N TYR A 76 4.18 -0.26 5.90
CA TYR A 76 3.55 0.90 6.56
C TYR A 76 2.97 1.90 5.55
N ALA A 77 3.69 2.19 4.47
CA ALA A 77 3.20 3.06 3.41
C ALA A 77 1.99 2.45 2.67
N SER A 78 1.96 1.11 2.53
CA SER A 78 0.81 0.39 1.98
C SER A 78 -0.43 0.54 2.85
N VAL A 79 -0.29 0.38 4.18
CA VAL A 79 -1.37 0.65 5.14
C VAL A 79 -1.86 2.09 4.99
N ALA A 80 -0.95 3.07 4.99
CA ALA A 80 -1.32 4.47 4.86
C ALA A 80 -2.09 4.77 3.56
N LEU A 81 -1.60 4.27 2.42
CA LEU A 81 -2.25 4.51 1.12
C LEU A 81 -3.61 3.82 1.03
N LEU A 82 -3.71 2.54 1.43
CA LEU A 82 -4.98 1.80 1.43
C LEU A 82 -5.99 2.43 2.39
N SER A 83 -5.56 2.89 3.57
CA SER A 83 -6.41 3.61 4.51
C SER A 83 -6.91 4.93 3.93
N ALA A 84 -6.05 5.70 3.24
CA ALA A 84 -6.46 6.94 2.58
C ALA A 84 -7.55 6.68 1.52
N PHE A 85 -7.38 5.66 0.67
CA PHE A 85 -8.41 5.25 -0.29
C PHE A 85 -9.70 4.77 0.39
N THR A 86 -9.58 4.03 1.48
CA THR A 86 -10.73 3.51 2.24
C THR A 86 -11.53 4.64 2.87
N ILE A 87 -10.86 5.59 3.52
CA ILE A 87 -11.50 6.77 4.13
C ILE A 87 -12.17 7.61 3.06
N TYR A 88 -11.50 7.84 1.92
CA TYR A 88 -12.08 8.55 0.80
C TYR A 88 -13.38 7.90 0.32
N ILE A 89 -13.35 6.60 0.03
CA ILE A 89 -14.54 5.85 -0.40
C ILE A 89 -15.64 5.95 0.67
N ALA A 90 -15.33 5.70 1.93
CA ALA A 90 -16.29 5.75 3.03
C ALA A 90 -17.00 7.12 3.11
N ILE A 91 -16.24 8.23 3.02
CA ILE A 91 -16.80 9.57 3.04
C ILE A 91 -17.66 9.82 1.79
N THR A 92 -17.19 9.44 0.59
CA THR A 92 -17.98 9.66 -0.64
C THR A 92 -19.31 8.90 -0.62
N MET A 93 -19.36 7.71 0.00
CA MET A 93 -20.58 6.93 0.16
C MET A 93 -21.62 7.59 1.09
N THR A 94 -21.20 8.49 1.99
CA THR A 94 -22.15 9.22 2.85
C THR A 94 -23.02 10.21 2.08
N GLY A 95 -22.67 10.53 0.82
CA GLY A 95 -23.41 11.48 0.00
C GLY A 95 -23.18 12.95 0.37
N VAL A 96 -22.25 13.25 1.28
CA VAL A 96 -21.91 14.62 1.73
C VAL A 96 -21.59 15.58 0.57
N PHE A 97 -21.11 15.07 -0.57
CA PHE A 97 -20.77 15.87 -1.75
C PHE A 97 -21.92 16.01 -2.77
N GLY A 98 -23.14 15.60 -2.43
CA GLY A 98 -24.32 15.72 -3.30
C GLY A 98 -24.36 14.77 -4.50
N ARG A 99 -23.29 13.99 -4.72
CA ARG A 99 -23.22 12.91 -5.72
C ARG A 99 -22.23 11.84 -5.28
N VAL A 100 -22.52 10.59 -5.61
CA VAL A 100 -21.55 9.50 -5.52
C VAL A 100 -20.87 9.40 -6.90
N PRO A 101 -19.53 9.56 -7.01
CA PRO A 101 -18.85 9.46 -8.30
C PRO A 101 -19.01 8.04 -8.89
N CYS A 102 -18.56 7.80 -10.12
CA CYS A 102 -18.48 6.45 -10.65
C CYS A 102 -17.23 5.72 -10.11
N SER A 103 -17.32 4.39 -9.96
CA SER A 103 -16.20 3.57 -9.48
C SER A 103 -15.06 3.61 -10.50
N CYS A 104 -13.90 4.12 -10.09
CA CYS A 104 -12.71 4.25 -10.94
C CYS A 104 -11.71 3.17 -10.53
N GLY A 105 -11.32 2.26 -11.45
CA GLY A 105 -10.46 1.15 -11.05
C GLY A 105 -10.22 0.00 -12.03
N GLY A 106 -10.44 0.14 -13.33
CA GLY A 106 -10.22 -0.98 -14.27
C GLY A 106 -11.20 -2.14 -14.02
N ILE A 107 -10.76 -3.39 -13.82
CA ILE A 107 -11.70 -4.50 -13.51
C ILE A 107 -12.43 -4.29 -12.18
N LEU A 108 -11.90 -3.42 -11.31
CA LEU A 108 -12.56 -3.00 -10.09
C LEU A 108 -13.70 -2.00 -10.37
N SER A 109 -13.84 -1.40 -11.55
CA SER A 109 -15.00 -0.54 -11.87
C SER A 109 -16.33 -1.29 -11.83
N HIS A 110 -16.30 -2.62 -11.95
CA HIS A 110 -17.47 -3.49 -11.82
C HIS A 110 -17.77 -3.92 -10.38
N MET A 111 -16.86 -3.64 -9.42
CA MET A 111 -17.11 -3.90 -8.01
C MET A 111 -17.87 -2.73 -7.38
N GLY A 112 -18.94 -3.04 -6.64
CA GLY A 112 -19.65 -2.04 -5.84
C GLY A 112 -18.77 -1.43 -4.76
N TYR A 113 -19.09 -0.22 -4.32
CA TYR A 113 -18.33 0.52 -3.31
C TYR A 113 -18.08 -0.27 -2.02
N SER A 114 -19.09 -0.99 -1.53
CA SER A 114 -18.96 -1.85 -0.34
C SER A 114 -17.94 -2.97 -0.53
N THR A 115 -17.87 -3.54 -1.74
CA THR A 115 -16.90 -4.59 -2.08
C THR A 115 -15.48 -4.03 -2.13
N HIS A 116 -15.29 -2.83 -2.70
CA HIS A 116 -13.98 -2.13 -2.67
C HIS A 116 -13.52 -1.84 -1.24
N LEU A 117 -14.43 -1.38 -0.39
CA LEU A 117 -14.12 -1.04 0.98
C LEU A 117 -13.67 -2.30 1.75
N LEU A 118 -14.42 -3.41 1.61
CA LEU A 118 -14.01 -4.70 2.17
C LEU A 118 -12.66 -5.18 1.61
N PHE A 119 -12.46 -5.04 0.30
CA PHE A 119 -11.21 -5.41 -0.36
C PHE A 119 -10.02 -4.65 0.23
N ASN A 120 -10.09 -3.32 0.35
CA ASN A 120 -9.03 -2.54 0.97
C ASN A 120 -8.79 -2.94 2.43
N LEU A 121 -9.85 -3.19 3.21
CA LEU A 121 -9.72 -3.62 4.61
C LEU A 121 -8.99 -4.96 4.74
N VAL A 122 -9.23 -5.91 3.83
CA VAL A 122 -8.49 -7.18 3.79
C VAL A 122 -7.01 -6.94 3.55
N PHE A 123 -6.65 -6.09 2.58
CA PHE A 123 -5.24 -5.79 2.28
C PHE A 123 -4.55 -4.97 3.37
N ILE A 124 -5.28 -4.08 4.06
CA ILE A 124 -4.79 -3.40 5.27
C ILE A 124 -4.49 -4.44 6.35
N GLY A 125 -5.40 -5.39 6.59
CA GLY A 125 -5.18 -6.49 7.54
C GLY A 125 -3.97 -7.34 7.20
N LEU A 126 -3.78 -7.69 5.92
CA LEU A 126 -2.60 -8.42 5.45
C LEU A 126 -1.30 -7.62 5.69
N ALA A 127 -1.30 -6.32 5.39
CA ALA A 127 -0.14 -5.46 5.61
C ALA A 127 0.21 -5.32 7.10
N LEU A 128 -0.80 -5.14 7.96
CA LEU A 128 -0.63 -5.11 9.42
C LEU A 128 -0.10 -6.44 9.97
N GLY A 129 -0.62 -7.58 9.46
CA GLY A 129 -0.10 -8.90 9.79
C GLY A 129 1.37 -9.07 9.41
N GLY A 130 1.75 -8.60 8.21
CA GLY A 130 3.15 -8.56 7.78
C GLY A 130 4.04 -7.72 8.71
N ILE A 131 3.57 -6.55 9.15
CA ILE A 131 4.28 -5.68 10.09
C ILE A 131 4.48 -6.38 11.43
N ALA A 132 3.43 -7.02 11.97
CA ALA A 132 3.50 -7.73 13.24
C ALA A 132 4.55 -8.86 13.21
N ILE A 133 4.57 -9.66 12.13
CA ILE A 133 5.53 -10.75 11.95
C ILE A 133 6.97 -10.24 11.88
N ASP A 134 7.23 -9.13 11.17
CA ASP A 134 8.57 -8.54 11.06
C ASP A 134 9.07 -7.95 12.39
N ASN A 135 8.18 -7.29 13.14
CA ASN A 135 8.50 -6.70 14.45
C ASN A 135 8.83 -7.78 15.48
N GLU A 136 8.04 -8.85 15.57
CA GLU A 136 8.33 -9.99 16.44
C GLU A 136 9.67 -10.63 16.10
N TRP A 137 9.97 -10.80 14.81
CA TRP A 137 11.24 -11.39 14.38
C TRP A 137 12.44 -10.55 14.82
N LYS A 138 12.37 -9.22 14.65
CA LYS A 138 13.43 -8.31 15.12
C LYS A 138 13.58 -8.33 16.64
N ALA A 139 12.47 -8.38 17.38
CA ALA A 139 12.50 -8.46 18.83
C ALA A 139 13.15 -9.77 19.33
N ILE A 140 12.75 -10.92 18.79
CA ILE A 140 13.32 -12.23 19.14
C ILE A 140 14.79 -12.31 18.75
N ASN A 141 15.16 -11.87 17.54
CA ASN A 141 16.56 -11.93 17.08
C ASN A 141 17.48 -11.01 17.91
N ARG A 142 16.97 -9.85 18.35
CA ARG A 142 17.68 -8.97 19.28
C ARG A 142 17.86 -9.63 20.65
N TRP A 143 16.83 -10.32 21.15
CA TRP A 143 16.88 -11.01 22.45
C TRP A 143 17.80 -12.24 22.43
N LEU A 144 17.81 -13.03 21.35
CA LEU A 144 18.66 -14.21 21.20
C LEU A 144 20.14 -13.88 20.99
N HIS A 145 20.46 -12.71 20.41
CA HIS A 145 21.83 -12.30 20.14
C HIS A 145 22.20 -10.94 20.76
N PRO A 146 22.10 -10.78 22.09
CA PRO A 146 22.31 -9.49 22.77
C PRO A 146 23.76 -9.00 22.65
N ASN A 147 24.73 -9.92 22.56
CA ASN A 147 26.15 -9.59 22.46
C ASN A 147 26.57 -9.05 21.08
N LYS A 148 25.76 -9.26 20.02
CA LYS A 148 26.08 -8.76 18.67
C LYS A 148 25.92 -7.24 18.59
N GLU A 149 24.86 -6.70 19.23
CA GLU A 149 24.67 -5.24 19.33
C GLU A 149 25.71 -4.60 20.26
N ARG A 150 26.09 -5.25 21.37
CA ARG A 150 27.18 -4.78 22.23
C ARG A 150 28.52 -4.69 21.50
N ARG A 151 28.88 -5.71 20.70
CA ARG A 151 30.12 -5.68 19.90
C ARG A 151 30.10 -4.60 18.82
N LEU A 152 28.98 -4.36 18.15
CA LEU A 152 28.88 -3.31 17.13
C LEU A 152 29.00 -1.91 17.74
N ARG A 153 28.44 -1.68 18.93
CA ARG A 153 28.65 -0.42 19.67
C ARG A 153 30.10 -0.24 20.09
N GLN A 154 30.74 -1.29 20.62
CA GLN A 154 32.17 -1.27 20.97
C GLN A 154 33.07 -0.99 19.76
N LEU A 155 32.77 -1.55 18.58
CA LEU A 155 33.53 -1.28 17.35
C LEU A 155 33.30 0.13 16.79
N ASN A 156 32.12 0.70 17.00
CA ASN A 156 31.84 2.10 16.62
C ASN A 156 32.45 3.11 17.60
N ASP A 157 32.53 2.79 18.90
CA ASP A 157 33.25 3.61 19.90
C ASP A 157 34.78 3.59 19.71
N GLN A 158 35.31 2.63 18.94
CA GLN A 158 36.74 2.52 18.62
C GLN A 158 37.15 3.23 17.32
N ARG A 159 36.23 3.95 16.66
CA ARG A 159 36.50 4.78 15.47
C ARG A 159 36.32 6.25 15.80
#